data_AF-A0A368FEL1-F1
#
_entry.id   AF-A0A368FEL1-F1
#
_cell.length_a   1.000
_cell.length_b   1.000
_cell.length_c   1.000
_cell.angle_alpha   90.00
_cell.angle_beta   90.00
_cell.angle_gamma   90.00
#
_symmetry.space_group_name_H-M   'P 1'
#
loop_
_entity.id
_entity.type
_entity.pdbx_description
1 polymer ?
#
loop_
_entity_poly.entity_id
_entity_poly.type
_entity_poly.pdbx_seq_one_letter_code
_entity_poly.pdbx_strand_id
1 'polypeptide(L)' 'MANRSAPAPRAGGANKTCQFKLVLLGESAVGKSSLVLRFVKGQFHEYQESTIGAAFLTQTVCF' A
#
# COMPACT_ATOMS: atom_id res chain seq x y z
N MET A 1 -34.43 -39.65 -17.69
CA MET A 1 -33.80 -39.47 -16.37
C MET A 1 -32.28 -39.55 -16.54
N ALA A 2 -31.57 -38.42 -16.49
CA ALA A 2 -30.10 -38.39 -16.43
C ALA A 2 -29.65 -37.10 -15.74
N ASN A 3 -29.42 -37.20 -14.43
CA ASN A 3 -28.88 -36.17 -13.57
C ASN A 3 -27.39 -35.98 -13.91
N ARG A 4 -27.01 -34.82 -14.45
CA ARG A 4 -25.61 -34.41 -14.57
C ARG A 4 -25.36 -33.24 -13.63
N SER A 5 -25.10 -33.57 -12.36
CA SER A 5 -24.54 -32.65 -11.38
C SER A 5 -23.10 -32.31 -11.79
N ALA A 6 -22.92 -31.18 -12.46
CA ALA A 6 -21.60 -30.60 -12.70
C ALA A 6 -21.00 -30.13 -11.36
N PRO A 7 -19.69 -30.33 -11.13
CA PRO A 7 -19.03 -29.81 -9.94
C PRO A 7 -19.06 -28.29 -9.98
N ALA A 8 -19.59 -27.68 -8.92
CA ALA A 8 -19.58 -26.23 -8.73
C ALA A 8 -18.12 -25.72 -8.80
N PRO A 9 -17.86 -24.57 -9.43
CA PRO A 9 -16.54 -23.97 -9.38
C PRO A 9 -16.24 -23.66 -7.91
N ARG A 10 -15.16 -24.25 -7.38
CA ARG A 10 -14.63 -23.90 -6.07
C ARG A 10 -14.36 -22.39 -6.14
N ALA A 11 -15.15 -21.62 -5.41
CA ALA A 11 -14.90 -20.20 -5.19
C ALA A 11 -13.52 -20.13 -4.50
N GLY A 12 -12.48 -19.94 -5.31
CA GLY A 12 -11.14 -19.65 -4.82
C GLY A 12 -11.27 -18.48 -3.87
N GLY A 13 -10.77 -18.64 -2.65
CA GLY A 13 -10.81 -17.59 -1.63
C GLY A 13 -10.29 -16.31 -2.26
N ALA A 14 -11.19 -15.37 -2.52
CA ALA A 14 -10.83 -14.11 -3.14
C ALA A 14 -9.84 -13.43 -2.20
N ASN A 15 -8.58 -13.34 -2.61
CA ASN A 15 -7.58 -12.54 -1.91
C ASN A 15 -8.11 -11.10 -1.91
N LYS A 16 -8.67 -10.69 -0.77
CA LYS A 16 -9.28 -9.38 -0.61
C LYS A 16 -8.14 -8.36 -0.59
N THR A 17 -7.97 -7.62 -1.67
CA THR A 17 -7.06 -6.48 -1.70
C THR A 17 -7.73 -5.32 -0.96
N CYS A 18 -7.10 -4.88 0.14
CA CYS A 18 -7.55 -3.71 0.88
C CYS A 18 -6.73 -2.48 0.45
N GLN A 19 -7.40 -1.41 0.04
CA GLN A 19 -6.75 -0.16 -0.34
C GLN A 19 -7.02 0.91 0.72
N PHE A 20 -5.95 1.55 1.20
CA PHE A 20 -6.01 2.61 2.20
C PHE A 20 -5.31 3.87 1.67
N LYS A 21 -5.84 5.04 2.02
CA LYS A 21 -5.16 6.33 1.82
C LYS A 21 -4.68 6.82 3.17
N LEU A 22 -3.36 6.90 3.35
CA LEU A 22 -2.73 7.43 4.55
C LEU A 22 -2.25 8.85 4.30
N VAL A 23 -2.50 9.75 5.24
CA VAL A 23 -2.01 11.14 5.21
C VAL A 23 -1.22 11.39 6.49
N LEU A 24 0.05 11.78 6.36
CA LEU A 24 0.89 12.16 7.48
C LEU A 24 0.83 13.67 7.70
N LEU A 25 0.46 14.08 8.91
CA LEU A 25 0.39 15.47 9.34
C LEU A 25 1.48 15.76 10.38
N GLY A 26 1.95 17.00 10.44
CA GLY A 26 2.96 17.45 11.40
C GLY A 26 3.76 18.64 10.89
N GLU A 27 4.59 19.23 11.76
CA GLU A 27 5.43 20.38 11.42
C GLU A 27 6.45 20.11 10.31
N SER A 28 7.02 21.17 9.75
CA SER A 28 8.09 21.05 8.77
C SER A 28 9.30 20.32 9.37
N ALA A 29 10.06 19.61 8.53
CA ALA A 29 11.30 18.91 8.90
C ALA A 29 11.21 17.80 9.98
N VAL A 30 10.02 17.40 10.46
CA VAL A 30 9.88 16.27 11.43
C VAL A 30 10.10 14.87 10.85
N GLY A 31 10.56 14.76 9.59
CA GLY A 31 10.88 13.47 8.97
C GLY A 31 9.71 12.70 8.34
N LYS A 32 8.54 13.33 8.13
CA LYS A 32 7.37 12.69 7.50
C LYS A 32 7.74 11.99 6.18
N SER A 33 8.38 12.73 5.28
CA SER A 33 8.76 12.23 3.96
C SER A 33 9.86 11.17 4.02
N SER A 34 10.75 11.23 5.01
CA SER A 34 11.79 10.22 5.26
C SER A 34 11.21 8.89 5.70
N LEU A 35 10.16 8.91 6.54
CA LEU A 35 9.43 7.71 6.93
C LEU A 35 8.72 7.06 5.74
N VAL A 36 8.02 7.85 4.92
CA VAL A 36 7.32 7.31 3.74
C VAL A 36 8.31 6.75 2.72
N LEU A 37 9.40 7.46 2.43
CA LEU A 37 10.44 6.95 1.53
C LEU A 37 11.07 5.66 2.04
N ARG A 38 11.34 5.56 3.34
CA ARG A 38 11.87 4.33 3.93
C ARG A 38 10.87 3.18 3.83
N PHE A 39 9.58 3.44 4.04
CA PHE A 39 8.54 2.42 3.93
C PHE A 39 8.36 1.90 2.49
N VAL A 40 8.40 2.80 1.49
CA VAL A 40 8.17 2.42 0.08
C VAL A 40 9.43 1.92 -0.60
N LYS A 41 10.57 2.59 -0.38
CA LYS A 41 11.85 2.33 -1.09
C LYS A 41 12.90 1.62 -0.24
N GLY A 42 12.71 1.49 1.08
CA GLY A 42 13.73 0.93 1.98
C GLY A 42 14.98 1.81 2.15
N GLN A 43 14.99 3.03 1.62
CA GLN A 43 16.14 3.93 1.62
C GLN A 43 15.96 5.08 2.61
N PHE A 44 17.06 5.51 3.22
CA PHE A 44 17.13 6.72 4.03
C PHE A 44 18.15 7.67 3.41
N HIS A 45 17.73 8.90 3.16
CA HIS A 45 18.60 9.97 2.69
C HIS A 45 18.81 10.94 3.85
N GLU A 46 20.06 11.11 4.26
CA GLU A 46 20.44 12.03 5.33
C GLU A 46 20.06 13.47 4.98
N TYR A 47 20.23 13.84 3.70
CA TYR A 47 19.80 15.11 3.14
C TYR A 47 18.51 14.93 2.35
N GLN A 48 17.39 14.92 3.06
CA GLN A 48 16.08 14.89 2.43
C GLN A 48 15.65 16.29 2.00
N GLU A 49 15.32 16.46 0.72
CA GLU A 49 14.73 17.69 0.22
C GLU A 49 13.39 18.01 0.89
N SER A 50 13.15 19.30 1.13
CA SER A 50 11.87 19.79 1.65
C SER A 50 10.74 19.41 0.71
N THR A 51 9.65 18.90 1.29
CA THR A 51 8.47 18.55 0.50
C THR A 51 7.71 19.81 0.13
N ILE A 52 7.66 20.11 -1.16
CA ILE A 52 6.88 21.22 -1.69
C ILE A 52 5.41 20.78 -1.77
N GLY A 53 4.55 21.36 -0.94
CA GLY A 53 3.14 21.00 -0.87
C GLY A 53 2.93 19.60 -0.26
N ALA A 54 2.54 18.62 -1.08
CA ALA A 54 2.27 17.25 -0.67
C ALA A 54 2.93 16.23 -1.60
N ALA A 55 3.43 15.14 -1.03
CA ALA A 55 3.98 14.01 -1.77
C ALA A 55 3.03 12.81 -1.66
N PHE A 56 2.82 12.10 -2.78
CA PHE A 56 2.02 10.88 -2.82
C PHE A 56 2.89 9.69 -3.20
N LEU A 57 2.86 8.64 -2.39
CA LEU A 57 3.55 7.38 -2.64
C LEU A 57 2.58 6.21 -2.42
N THR A 58 2.71 5.17 -3.24
CA THR A 58 1.93 3.94 -3.15
C THR A 58 2.86 2.77 -2.84
N GLN A 59 2.45 1.90 -1.93
CA GLN A 59 3.14 0.65 -1.63
C GLN A 59 2.12 -0.49 -1.54
N THR A 60 2.37 -1.56 -2.27
CA THR A 60 1.58 -2.79 -2.18
C THR A 60 2.29 -3.73 -1.23
N VAL A 61 1.61 -4.14 -0.16
CA VAL A 61 2.12 -5.11 0.82
C VAL A 61 1.42 -6.44 0.56
N CYS A 62 2.20 -7.46 0.20
CA CYS A 62 1.74 -8.84 0.13
C CYS A 62 2.15 -9.55 1.42
N PHE A 63 1.19 -10.21 2.09
CA PHE A 63 1.43 -11.06 3.25
C PHE A 63 1.56 -12.52 2.81
#